data_AF-N4UQC2-F1
#
_entry.id   AF-N4UQC2-F1
#
_cell.length_a   1.000
_cell.length_b   1.000
_cell.length_c   1.000
_cell.angle_alpha   90.00
_cell.angle_beta   90.00
_cell.angle_gamma   90.00
#
_symmetry.space_group_name_H-M   'P 1'
#
loop_
_entity.id
_entity.type
_entity.pdbx_description
1 polymer ?
#
loop_
_entity_poly.entity_id
_entity_poly.type
_entity_poly.pdbx_seq_one_letter_code
_entity_poly.pdbx_strand_id
1 'polypeptide(L)'
;MTSRQEGRIQWIEGLRGIASTLVWIAHVTRAFDLDLYSPVSGEGLRPRLLQLPFLRIMIQGRLGVIIFIYVTGYVCALKPLTLFRRGNYEADGFLSVSSTPGPELGISTTFTRARSSNSSKAESSCCSYFMQFWWGVFMNDLHNSRVSQRISWSKSRYIPFLGFLSVGVGLFIASFPESRIELASWSRWQDQILSAIVPKDSEFPKFASSFGFCLLTIGGALLPGYTDILSHPERFTSQFVAYIRQEEIKGSSLV
;
A
#
# COMPACT_ATOMS: atom_id res chain seq x y z
N MET A 1 2.47 -22.02 18.03
CA MET A 1 2.46 -20.53 18.03
C MET A 1 1.21 -20.08 18.77
N THR A 2 1.18 -18.91 19.39
CA THR A 2 -0.07 -18.43 20.01
C THR A 2 -1.03 -17.96 18.92
N SER A 3 -2.34 -18.15 19.06
CA SER A 3 -3.38 -17.76 18.06
C SER A 3 -3.25 -16.31 17.58
N ARG A 4 -2.72 -15.43 18.44
CA ARG A 4 -2.42 -14.02 18.14
C ARG A 4 -1.25 -13.80 17.18
N GLN A 5 -0.25 -14.69 17.19
CA GLN A 5 0.87 -14.65 16.23
C GLN A 5 0.45 -15.18 14.86
N GLU A 6 -0.44 -16.16 14.81
CA GLU A 6 -0.99 -16.72 13.57
C GLU A 6 -1.80 -15.67 12.80
N GLY A 7 -2.75 -15.01 13.45
CA GLY A 7 -3.54 -13.94 12.84
C GLY A 7 -2.67 -12.77 12.33
N ARG A 8 -1.53 -12.50 12.98
CA ARG A 8 -0.58 -11.47 12.56
C ARG A 8 0.16 -11.83 11.28
N ILE A 9 0.51 -13.10 11.09
CA ILE A 9 1.23 -13.54 9.89
C ILE A 9 0.25 -13.66 8.71
N GLN A 10 -0.99 -14.07 8.97
CA GLN A 10 -2.01 -14.26 7.93
C GLN A 10 -2.35 -12.98 7.15
N TRP A 11 -2.57 -11.84 7.82
CA TRP A 11 -2.88 -10.59 7.08
C TRP A 11 -1.69 -10.09 6.25
N ILE A 12 -0.46 -10.38 6.68
CA ILE A 12 0.77 -10.01 5.97
C ILE A 12 0.89 -10.83 4.69
N GLU A 13 0.66 -12.14 4.77
CA GLU A 13 0.66 -13.02 3.60
C GLU A 13 -0.49 -12.68 2.64
N GLY A 14 -1.68 -12.36 3.18
CA GLY A 14 -2.81 -11.86 2.38
C GLY A 14 -2.47 -10.56 1.63
N LEU A 15 -1.80 -9.62 2.30
CA LEU A 15 -1.36 -8.36 1.70
C LEU A 15 -0.32 -8.58 0.59
N ARG A 16 0.59 -9.56 0.73
CA ARG A 16 1.51 -9.98 -0.35
C ARG A 16 0.75 -10.56 -1.55
N GLY A 17 -0.28 -11.37 -1.29
CA GLY A 17 -1.15 -11.92 -2.33
C GLY A 17 -1.84 -10.83 -3.15
N ILE A 18 -2.42 -9.83 -2.47
CA ILE A 18 -3.05 -8.67 -3.13
C ILE A 18 -2.01 -7.90 -3.95
N ALA A 19 -0.81 -7.66 -3.41
CA ALA A 19 0.26 -6.99 -4.12
C ALA A 19 0.64 -7.71 -5.42
N SER A 20 0.80 -9.03 -5.37
CA SER A 20 1.12 -9.83 -6.56
C SER A 20 0.01 -9.79 -7.61
N THR A 21 -1.26 -9.78 -7.19
CA THR A 21 -2.42 -9.67 -8.08
C THR A 21 -2.46 -8.31 -8.77
N LEU A 22 -2.22 -7.22 -8.04
CA LEU A 22 -2.16 -5.87 -8.61
C LEU A 22 -1.03 -5.72 -9.63
N VAL A 23 0.14 -6.32 -9.37
CA VAL A 23 1.26 -6.35 -10.32
C VAL A 23 0.90 -7.14 -11.57
N TRP A 24 0.26 -8.30 -11.41
CA TRP A 24 -0.21 -9.12 -12.53
C TRP A 24 -1.22 -8.37 -13.41
N ILE A 25 -2.25 -7.76 -12.82
CA ILE A 25 -3.24 -6.94 -13.55
C ILE A 25 -2.56 -5.81 -14.33
N ALA A 26 -1.56 -5.16 -13.74
CA ALA A 26 -0.81 -4.10 -14.40
C ALA A 26 0.00 -4.61 -15.60
N HIS A 27 0.70 -5.76 -15.48
CA HIS A 27 1.43 -6.35 -16.60
C HIS A 27 0.49 -6.79 -17.74
N VAL A 28 -0.65 -7.40 -17.40
CA VAL A 28 -1.68 -7.76 -18.38
C VAL A 28 -2.20 -6.50 -19.07
N THR A 29 -2.55 -5.45 -18.32
CA THR A 29 -3.05 -4.21 -18.91
C THR A 29 -2.00 -3.55 -19.79
N ARG A 30 -0.72 -3.57 -19.40
CA ARG A 30 0.38 -3.05 -20.22
C ARG A 30 0.58 -3.84 -21.51
N ALA A 31 0.28 -5.13 -21.51
CA ALA A 31 0.39 -5.97 -22.70
C ALA A 31 -0.74 -5.72 -23.71
N PHE A 32 -1.95 -5.35 -23.24
CA PHE A 32 -3.14 -5.23 -24.10
C PHE A 32 -3.60 -3.79 -24.37
N ASP A 33 -3.46 -2.85 -23.42
CA ASP A 33 -3.95 -1.47 -23.55
C ASP A 33 -3.09 -0.48 -22.74
N LEU A 34 -2.06 0.08 -23.39
CA LEU A 34 -1.19 1.10 -22.81
C LEU A 34 -1.88 2.45 -22.57
N ASP A 35 -2.96 2.76 -23.30
CA ASP A 35 -3.65 4.05 -23.19
C ASP A 35 -4.41 4.20 -21.86
N LEU A 36 -4.66 3.08 -21.17
CA LEU A 36 -5.27 3.06 -19.84
C LEU A 36 -4.37 3.66 -18.75
N TYR A 37 -3.05 3.80 -19.01
CA TYR A 37 -2.12 4.52 -18.14
C TYR A 37 -2.20 6.05 -18.28
N SER A 38 -3.00 6.55 -19.21
CA SER A 38 -3.32 7.98 -19.33
C SER A 38 -4.63 8.29 -18.60
N PRO A 39 -4.78 9.46 -17.94
CA PRO A 39 -6.05 9.85 -17.31
C PRO A 39 -7.18 10.02 -18.33
N VAL A 40 -6.84 10.28 -19.60
CA VAL A 40 -7.77 10.35 -20.73
C VAL A 40 -7.08 9.76 -21.97
N SER A 41 -7.81 9.05 -22.82
CA SER A 41 -7.25 8.42 -24.04
C SER A 41 -6.91 9.44 -25.15
N GLY A 42 -7.42 10.68 -25.06
CA GLY A 42 -7.15 11.76 -26.02
C GLY A 42 -7.79 13.08 -25.60
N GLU A 43 -7.41 14.18 -26.23
CA GLU A 43 -7.99 15.51 -25.95
C GLU A 43 -9.51 15.52 -26.25
N GLY A 44 -10.31 15.98 -25.28
CA GLY A 44 -11.77 16.12 -25.43
C GLY A 44 -12.60 14.84 -25.29
N LEU A 45 -11.99 13.68 -25.05
CA LEU A 45 -12.72 12.41 -24.85
C LEU A 45 -13.16 12.22 -23.38
N ARG A 46 -14.29 11.53 -23.16
CA ARG A 46 -14.71 11.16 -21.81
C ARG A 46 -13.79 10.06 -21.25
N PRO A 47 -13.32 10.16 -19.99
CA PRO A 47 -12.44 9.15 -19.40
C PRO A 47 -13.20 7.82 -19.25
N ARG A 48 -12.52 6.72 -19.58
CA ARG A 48 -13.05 5.36 -19.35
C ARG A 48 -13.19 5.11 -17.84
N LEU A 49 -14.08 4.22 -17.42
CA LEU A 49 -14.30 3.92 -15.98
C LEU A 49 -13.00 3.56 -15.24
N LEU A 50 -12.11 2.85 -15.92
CA LEU A 50 -10.81 2.43 -15.42
C LEU A 50 -9.73 3.54 -15.43
N GLN A 51 -10.01 4.68 -16.05
CA GLN A 51 -9.18 5.89 -16.05
C GLN A 51 -9.59 6.89 -14.95
N LEU A 52 -10.74 6.66 -14.29
CA LEU A 52 -11.23 7.49 -13.18
C LEU A 52 -10.31 7.41 -11.96
N PRO A 53 -10.29 8.46 -11.11
CA PRO A 53 -9.60 8.41 -9.83
C PRO A 53 -10.11 7.22 -9.00
N PHE A 54 -9.25 6.67 -8.16
CA PHE A 54 -9.49 5.46 -7.35
C PHE A 54 -9.50 4.14 -8.13
N LEU A 55 -10.30 4.02 -9.21
CA LEU A 55 -10.40 2.79 -10.01
C LEU A 55 -9.11 2.48 -10.78
N ARG A 56 -8.42 3.53 -11.24
CA ARG A 56 -7.11 3.45 -11.89
C ARG A 56 -6.04 2.73 -11.07
N ILE A 57 -6.12 2.78 -9.74
CA ILE A 57 -5.12 2.22 -8.84
C ILE A 57 -4.89 0.72 -9.14
N MET A 58 -5.94 0.00 -9.55
CA MET A 58 -5.85 -1.41 -9.89
C MET A 58 -4.98 -1.70 -11.12
N ILE A 59 -4.86 -0.74 -12.03
CA ILE A 59 -4.14 -0.87 -13.31
C ILE A 59 -2.72 -0.30 -13.25
N GLN A 60 -2.52 0.70 -12.40
CA GLN A 60 -1.26 1.44 -12.30
C GLN A 60 -0.06 0.56 -11.93
N GLY A 61 -0.25 -0.54 -11.19
CA GLY A 61 0.79 -1.50 -10.79
C GLY A 61 1.82 -0.99 -9.77
N ARG A 62 2.06 0.34 -9.73
CA ARG A 62 3.03 0.98 -8.83
C ARG A 62 2.76 0.68 -7.36
N LEU A 63 1.49 0.68 -6.93
CA LEU A 63 1.14 0.33 -5.56
C LEU A 63 1.45 -1.12 -5.20
N GLY A 64 1.36 -2.06 -6.15
CA GLY A 64 1.72 -3.46 -5.91
C GLY A 64 3.20 -3.61 -5.52
N VAL A 65 4.11 -2.93 -6.23
CA VAL A 65 5.55 -2.93 -5.90
C VAL A 65 5.82 -2.26 -4.56
N ILE A 66 5.17 -1.12 -4.28
CA ILE A 66 5.28 -0.39 -3.00
C ILE A 66 4.82 -1.27 -1.83
N ILE A 67 3.67 -1.96 -1.96
CA ILE A 67 3.18 -2.91 -0.96
C ILE A 67 4.18 -4.05 -0.76
N PHE A 68 4.73 -4.62 -1.83
CA PHE A 68 5.69 -5.72 -1.72
C PHE A 68 6.93 -5.34 -0.91
N ILE A 69 7.50 -4.16 -1.19
CA ILE A 69 8.67 -3.63 -0.47
C ILE A 69 8.31 -3.28 0.98
N TYR A 70 7.14 -2.66 1.21
CA TYR A 70 6.61 -2.39 2.54
C TYR A 70 6.50 -3.66 3.38
N VAL A 71 5.86 -4.71 2.84
CA VAL A 71 5.67 -5.95 3.59
C VAL A 71 6.99 -6.67 3.81
N THR A 72 7.94 -6.55 2.89
CA THR A 72 9.30 -7.06 3.09
C THR A 72 9.93 -6.41 4.33
N GLY A 73 9.96 -5.07 4.40
CA GLY A 73 10.45 -4.36 5.58
C GLY A 73 9.71 -4.71 6.87
N TYR A 74 8.38 -4.85 6.79
CA TYR A 74 7.56 -5.22 7.93
C TYR A 74 7.90 -6.62 8.48
N VAL A 75 8.07 -7.61 7.60
CA VAL A 75 8.38 -9.00 8.00
C VAL A 75 9.80 -9.13 8.50
N CYS A 76 10.75 -8.43 7.86
CA CYS A 76 12.14 -8.39 8.30
C CYS A 76 12.27 -7.81 9.72
N ALA A 77 11.41 -6.87 10.10
CA ALA A 77 11.42 -6.27 11.44
C ALA A 77 10.73 -7.12 12.52
N LEU A 78 9.86 -8.08 12.16
CA LEU A 78 9.03 -8.81 13.12
C LEU A 78 9.83 -9.57 14.18
N LYS A 79 10.75 -10.45 13.74
CA LYS A 79 11.51 -11.31 14.65
C LYS A 79 12.54 -10.50 15.46
N PRO A 80 13.36 -9.63 14.85
CA PRO A 80 14.34 -8.85 15.59
C PRO A 80 13.71 -7.95 16.65
N LEU A 81 12.70 -7.15 16.30
CA LEU A 81 12.07 -6.23 17.25
C LEU A 81 11.38 -6.97 18.40
N THR A 82 10.81 -8.15 18.13
CA THR A 82 10.20 -8.97 19.19
C THR A 82 11.25 -9.50 20.17
N LEU A 83 12.43 -9.92 19.69
CA LEU A 83 13.52 -10.42 20.53
C LEU A 83 14.15 -9.31 21.37
N PHE A 84 14.41 -8.14 20.78
CA PHE A 84 14.96 -6.99 21.51
C PHE A 84 14.06 -6.54 22.66
N ARG A 85 12.74 -6.57 22.46
CA ARG A 85 11.77 -6.19 23.51
C ARG A 85 11.64 -7.23 24.63
N ARG A 86 12.02 -8.47 24.37
CA ARG A 86 12.07 -9.55 25.38
C ARG A 86 13.38 -9.56 26.18
N GLY A 87 14.30 -8.66 25.85
CA GLY A 87 15.60 -8.56 26.52
C GLY A 87 16.61 -9.62 26.10
N ASN A 88 16.43 -10.24 24.93
CA ASN A 88 17.34 -11.29 24.44
C ASN A 88 18.25 -10.72 23.32
N TYR A 89 19.25 -9.92 23.71
CA TYR A 89 20.01 -9.03 22.83
C TYR A 89 21.22 -9.70 22.15
N GLU A 90 21.98 -10.54 22.89
CA GLU A 90 23.40 -10.79 22.60
C GLU A 90 23.69 -11.85 21.52
N ALA A 91 22.82 -12.86 21.34
CA ALA A 91 23.02 -13.89 20.33
C ALA A 91 21.84 -13.95 19.35
N ASP A 92 20.63 -14.22 19.84
CA ASP A 92 19.46 -14.44 18.98
C ASP A 92 18.97 -13.19 18.26
N GLY A 93 19.09 -12.01 18.89
CA GLY A 93 18.67 -10.73 18.31
C GLY A 93 19.46 -10.36 17.06
N PHE A 94 20.78 -10.23 17.19
CA PHE A 94 21.67 -9.93 16.07
C PHE A 94 21.73 -11.06 15.03
N LEU A 95 21.73 -12.33 15.46
CA LEU A 95 21.66 -13.47 14.52
C LEU A 95 20.35 -13.47 13.73
N SER A 96 19.22 -13.06 14.31
CA SER A 96 17.97 -12.95 13.58
C SER A 96 17.99 -11.83 12.54
N VAL A 97 18.70 -10.72 12.80
CA VAL A 97 18.89 -9.63 11.84
C VAL A 97 19.76 -10.11 10.67
N SER A 98 20.88 -10.80 10.95
CA SER A 98 21.78 -11.30 9.91
C SER A 98 21.21 -12.47 9.11
N SER A 99 20.35 -13.30 9.72
CA SER A 99 19.69 -14.44 9.08
C SER A 99 18.41 -14.05 8.34
N THR A 100 17.89 -12.84 8.56
CA THR A 100 16.75 -12.35 7.80
C THR A 100 17.26 -12.09 6.37
N PRO A 101 16.64 -12.69 5.33
CA PRO A 101 16.97 -12.34 3.96
C PRO A 101 16.69 -10.84 3.80
N GLY A 102 17.77 -10.05 3.77
CA GLY A 102 17.69 -8.65 3.38
C GLY A 102 17.22 -8.56 1.93
N PRO A 103 17.01 -7.35 1.40
CA PRO A 103 16.76 -7.15 -0.02
C PRO A 103 18.03 -7.44 -0.85
N GLU A 104 18.52 -8.69 -0.82
CA GLU A 104 19.36 -9.27 -1.87
C GLU A 104 18.53 -9.67 -3.10
N LEU A 105 17.22 -9.39 -3.07
CA LEU A 105 16.32 -9.52 -4.21
C LEU A 105 16.57 -8.38 -5.23
N GLY A 106 17.65 -8.45 -6.00
CA GLY A 106 17.88 -7.66 -7.23
C GLY A 106 18.06 -6.14 -7.11
N ILE A 107 17.77 -5.53 -5.96
CA ILE A 107 17.92 -4.08 -5.74
C ILE A 107 19.40 -3.71 -5.59
N SER A 108 20.19 -4.55 -4.93
CA SER A 108 21.64 -4.33 -4.78
C SER A 108 22.38 -4.41 -6.13
N THR A 109 22.03 -5.37 -6.99
CA THR A 109 22.58 -5.47 -8.35
C THR A 109 22.16 -4.29 -9.23
N THR A 110 20.96 -3.74 -9.02
CA THR A 110 20.50 -2.51 -9.66
C THR A 110 21.25 -1.29 -9.11
N PHE A 111 21.55 -1.25 -7.81
CA PHE A 111 22.32 -0.19 -7.15
C PHE A 111 23.77 -0.13 -7.66
N THR A 112 24.43 -1.28 -7.85
CA THR A 112 25.78 -1.31 -8.43
C THR A 112 25.77 -0.98 -9.93
N ARG A 113 24.71 -1.35 -10.66
CA ARG A 113 24.59 -1.12 -12.12
C ARG A 113 24.08 0.28 -12.49
N ALA A 114 23.31 0.95 -11.63
CA ALA A 114 22.82 2.31 -11.82
C ALA A 114 23.94 3.37 -11.73
N ARG A 115 25.10 3.04 -11.16
CA ARG A 115 26.27 3.92 -11.13
C ARG A 115 26.91 4.15 -12.51
N SER A 116 26.49 3.39 -13.53
CA SER A 116 27.07 3.41 -14.88
C SER A 116 26.21 4.12 -15.94
N SER A 117 25.00 4.59 -15.63
CA SER A 117 24.10 5.20 -16.63
C SER A 117 23.25 6.31 -16.00
N ASN A 118 23.49 7.56 -16.39
CA ASN A 118 22.74 8.79 -16.02
C ASN A 118 22.12 8.80 -14.61
N SER A 119 22.93 9.20 -13.62
CA SER A 119 22.73 8.89 -12.20
C SER A 119 21.53 9.54 -11.51
N SER A 120 21.07 10.74 -11.89
CA SER A 120 20.10 11.48 -11.07
C SER A 120 18.67 10.89 -11.04
N LYS A 121 18.17 10.35 -12.16
CA LYS A 121 16.81 9.79 -12.26
C LYS A 121 16.70 8.37 -11.70
N ALA A 122 17.76 7.56 -11.84
CA ALA A 122 17.79 6.22 -11.27
C ALA A 122 17.92 6.26 -9.73
N GLU A 123 18.72 7.20 -9.22
CA GLU A 123 18.98 7.37 -7.78
C GLU A 123 17.73 7.86 -7.03
N SER A 124 17.01 8.86 -7.58
CA SER A 124 15.74 9.33 -7.01
C SER A 124 14.64 8.26 -7.04
N SER A 125 14.54 7.49 -8.12
CA SER A 125 13.58 6.39 -8.24
C SER A 125 13.85 5.27 -7.20
N CYS A 126 15.11 4.93 -6.95
CA CYS A 126 15.47 3.92 -5.95
C CYS A 126 15.15 4.40 -4.53
N CYS A 127 15.43 5.67 -4.23
CA CYS A 127 15.18 6.26 -2.92
C CYS A 127 13.69 6.23 -2.55
N SER A 128 12.77 6.58 -3.45
CA SER A 128 11.33 6.60 -3.13
C SER A 128 10.74 5.23 -2.79
N TYR A 129 11.22 4.16 -3.45
CA TYR A 129 10.81 2.79 -3.12
C TYR A 129 11.55 2.25 -1.91
N PHE A 130 12.82 2.60 -1.72
CA PHE A 130 13.60 2.17 -0.56
C PHE A 130 13.10 2.77 0.75
N MET A 131 12.61 4.02 0.74
CA MET A 131 11.95 4.60 1.92
C MET A 131 10.73 3.80 2.36
N GLN A 132 10.07 3.10 1.44
CA GLN A 132 8.92 2.27 1.75
C GLN A 132 9.28 1.03 2.59
N PHE A 133 10.50 0.51 2.43
CA PHE A 133 11.02 -0.58 3.24
C PHE A 133 11.13 -0.13 4.71
N TRP A 134 11.78 1.01 4.94
CA TRP A 134 11.93 1.58 6.28
C TRP A 134 10.59 1.97 6.90
N TRP A 135 9.65 2.45 6.08
CA TRP A 135 8.29 2.67 6.52
C TRP A 135 7.62 1.38 7.03
N GLY A 136 7.87 0.24 6.37
CA GLY A 136 7.43 -1.08 6.84
C GLY A 136 8.02 -1.48 8.20
N VAL A 137 9.32 -1.23 8.39
CA VAL A 137 10.01 -1.44 9.68
C VAL A 137 9.40 -0.54 10.76
N PHE A 138 9.18 0.74 10.46
CA PHE A 138 8.58 1.71 11.37
C PHE A 138 7.15 1.31 11.76
N MET A 139 6.31 0.93 10.80
CA MET A 139 4.94 0.51 11.08
C MET A 139 4.90 -0.77 11.92
N ASN A 140 5.87 -1.69 11.75
CA ASN A 140 6.02 -2.84 12.62
C ASN A 140 6.28 -2.44 14.06
N ASP A 141 7.20 -1.48 14.26
CA ASP A 141 7.52 -0.98 15.59
C ASP A 141 6.32 -0.28 16.22
N LEU A 142 5.63 0.57 15.44
CA LEU A 142 4.44 1.31 15.85
C LEU A 142 3.29 0.37 16.26
N HIS A 143 2.95 -0.64 15.46
CA HIS A 143 1.91 -1.63 15.77
C HIS A 143 2.21 -2.42 17.04
N ASN A 144 3.48 -2.63 17.33
CA ASN A 144 3.90 -3.34 18.53
C ASN A 144 4.09 -2.40 19.73
N SER A 145 4.18 -1.09 19.51
CA SER A 145 4.45 -0.11 20.56
C SER A 145 3.31 -0.06 21.60
N ARG A 146 3.63 0.38 22.81
CA ARG A 146 2.64 0.62 23.86
C ARG A 146 1.64 1.72 23.47
N VAL A 147 2.02 2.61 22.54
CA VAL A 147 1.16 3.68 22.01
C VAL A 147 0.03 3.09 21.19
N SER A 148 0.32 2.18 20.24
CA SER A 148 -0.72 1.53 19.44
C SER A 148 -1.68 0.69 20.29
N GLN A 149 -1.18 0.02 21.34
CA GLN A 149 -2.02 -0.71 22.29
C GLN A 149 -2.88 0.18 23.20
N ARG A 150 -2.48 1.45 23.39
CA ARG A 150 -3.21 2.46 24.17
C ARG A 150 -4.23 3.24 23.35
N ILE A 151 -4.13 3.22 22.01
CA ILE A 151 -5.18 3.73 21.14
C ILE A 151 -6.42 2.87 21.35
N SER A 152 -7.28 3.32 22.26
CA SER A 152 -8.54 2.68 22.56
C SER A 152 -9.57 3.14 21.54
N TRP A 153 -9.77 2.35 20.49
CA TRP A 153 -10.81 2.53 19.47
C TRP A 153 -12.21 2.71 20.07
N SER A 154 -12.41 2.20 21.29
CA SER A 154 -13.66 2.30 22.05
C SER A 154 -13.92 3.68 22.66
N LYS A 155 -12.91 4.56 22.80
CA LYS A 155 -13.05 5.82 23.54
C LYS A 155 -13.16 7.07 22.68
N SER A 156 -12.82 7.02 21.39
CA SER A 156 -12.80 8.20 20.53
C SER A 156 -13.45 7.93 19.17
N ARG A 157 -14.57 8.61 18.92
CA ARG A 157 -15.30 8.60 17.63
C ARG A 157 -14.50 9.25 16.50
N TYR A 158 -13.51 10.08 16.82
CA TYR A 158 -12.73 10.84 15.85
C TYR A 158 -11.61 10.02 15.19
N ILE A 159 -11.10 8.99 15.87
CA ILE A 159 -10.01 8.16 15.34
C ILE A 159 -10.42 7.37 14.08
N PRO A 160 -11.55 6.63 14.05
CA PRO A 160 -11.97 5.96 12.81
C PRO A 160 -12.28 6.96 11.69
N PHE A 161 -12.87 8.13 12.02
CA PHE A 161 -13.10 9.18 11.03
C PHE A 161 -11.80 9.70 10.41
N LEU A 162 -10.78 9.96 11.24
CA LEU A 162 -9.45 10.37 10.77
C LEU A 162 -8.79 9.26 9.93
N GLY A 163 -8.99 8.00 10.31
CA GLY A 163 -8.55 6.85 9.55
C GLY A 163 -9.19 6.78 8.16
N PHE A 164 -10.52 6.89 8.07
CA PHE A 164 -11.24 6.91 6.78
C PHE A 164 -10.82 8.10 5.91
N LEU A 165 -10.65 9.28 6.52
CA LEU A 165 -10.14 10.47 5.84
C LEU A 165 -8.73 10.22 5.27
N SER A 166 -7.84 9.65 6.09
CA SER A 166 -6.47 9.34 5.70
C SER A 166 -6.41 8.29 4.57
N VAL A 167 -7.27 7.27 4.61
CA VAL A 167 -7.41 6.30 3.51
C VAL A 167 -7.92 6.97 2.24
N GLY A 168 -8.98 7.78 2.33
CA GLY A 168 -9.56 8.47 1.17
C GLY A 168 -8.57 9.42 0.49
N VAL A 169 -7.89 10.25 1.29
CA VAL A 169 -6.83 11.16 0.80
C VAL A 169 -5.65 10.36 0.25
N GLY A 170 -5.24 9.29 0.93
CA GLY A 170 -4.15 8.42 0.50
C GLY A 170 -4.43 7.74 -0.84
N LEU A 171 -5.64 7.20 -1.03
CA LEU A 171 -6.06 6.60 -2.30
C LEU A 171 -6.11 7.67 -3.41
N PHE A 172 -6.64 8.85 -3.10
CA PHE A 172 -6.74 9.93 -4.06
C PHE A 172 -5.34 10.37 -4.56
N ILE A 173 -4.40 10.61 -3.64
CA ILE A 173 -3.02 10.98 -3.97
C ILE A 173 -2.28 9.82 -4.68
N ALA A 174 -2.49 8.57 -4.26
CA ALA A 174 -1.88 7.40 -4.89
C ALA A 174 -2.36 7.18 -6.34
N SER A 175 -3.55 7.68 -6.68
CA SER A 175 -4.14 7.62 -8.02
C SER A 175 -3.52 8.60 -9.04
N PHE A 176 -2.42 9.28 -8.68
CA PHE A 176 -1.80 10.31 -9.52
C PHE A 176 -1.31 9.77 -10.89
N PRO A 177 -1.63 10.45 -12.01
CA PRO A 177 -1.26 9.99 -13.34
C PRO A 177 0.24 9.95 -13.64
N GLU A 178 0.61 9.12 -14.62
CA GLU A 178 1.99 9.07 -15.12
C GLU A 178 2.20 9.92 -16.38
N SER A 179 1.17 10.06 -17.22
CA SER A 179 1.23 10.81 -18.47
C SER A 179 -0.02 11.67 -18.64
N ARG A 180 0.07 12.70 -19.50
CA ARG A 180 -1.07 13.56 -19.91
C ARG A 180 -1.86 14.13 -18.73
N ILE A 181 -1.13 14.58 -17.71
CA ILE A 181 -1.66 15.08 -16.42
C ILE A 181 -2.59 16.29 -16.65
N GLU A 182 -2.35 17.08 -17.69
CA GLU A 182 -3.13 18.28 -18.01
C GLU A 182 -4.55 18.02 -18.53
N LEU A 183 -4.82 16.80 -19.00
CA LEU A 183 -6.08 16.45 -19.68
C LEU A 183 -7.26 16.27 -18.73
N ALA A 184 -7.01 16.03 -17.43
CA ALA A 184 -8.06 15.85 -16.44
C ALA A 184 -8.02 16.92 -15.35
N SER A 185 -9.18 17.45 -15.00
CA SER A 185 -9.32 18.50 -13.98
C SER A 185 -8.86 18.02 -12.60
N TRP A 186 -9.16 16.77 -12.24
CA TRP A 186 -8.77 16.18 -10.96
C TRP A 186 -7.26 15.98 -10.83
N SER A 187 -6.56 15.62 -11.90
CA SER A 187 -5.10 15.44 -11.89
C SER A 187 -4.36 16.77 -11.84
N ARG A 188 -4.89 17.81 -12.50
CA ARG A 188 -4.36 19.19 -12.36
C ARG A 188 -4.47 19.70 -10.92
N TRP A 189 -5.57 19.40 -10.25
CA TRP A 189 -5.74 19.77 -8.84
C TRP A 189 -4.71 19.07 -7.94
N GLN A 190 -4.44 17.79 -8.20
CA GLN A 190 -3.37 17.07 -7.50
C GLN A 190 -1.99 17.67 -7.80
N ASP A 191 -1.69 17.95 -9.07
CA ASP A 191 -0.42 18.52 -9.52
C ASP A 191 -0.13 19.88 -8.86
N GLN A 192 -1.15 20.75 -8.77
CA GLN A 192 -1.05 22.04 -8.08
C GLN A 192 -0.72 21.90 -6.59
N ILE A 193 -1.31 20.92 -5.90
CA ILE A 193 -1.06 20.72 -4.46
C ILE A 193 0.33 20.10 -4.22
N LEU A 194 0.67 19.07 -4.99
CA LEU A 194 1.91 18.33 -4.80
C LEU A 194 3.14 19.13 -5.28
N SER A 195 3.01 19.97 -6.32
CA SER A 195 4.09 20.86 -6.80
C SER A 195 4.45 21.98 -5.81
N ALA A 196 3.58 22.26 -4.84
CA ALA A 196 3.91 23.17 -3.74
C ALA A 196 4.81 22.52 -2.68
N ILE A 197 4.80 21.18 -2.58
CA ILE A 197 5.50 20.41 -1.55
C ILE A 197 6.81 19.83 -2.11
N VAL A 198 6.86 19.55 -3.40
CA VAL A 198 7.90 18.74 -4.04
C VAL A 198 8.77 19.59 -4.97
N PRO A 199 10.12 19.46 -4.94
CA PRO A 199 11.01 20.17 -5.86
C PRO A 199 10.76 19.81 -7.33
N LYS A 200 10.88 20.82 -8.22
CA LYS A 200 10.52 20.74 -9.65
C LYS A 200 11.27 19.68 -10.47
N ASP A 201 12.41 19.18 -9.99
CA ASP A 201 13.27 18.23 -10.72
C ASP A 201 13.13 16.76 -10.28
N SER A 202 12.10 16.43 -9.49
CA SER A 202 11.93 15.09 -8.93
C SER A 202 10.93 14.23 -9.70
N GLU A 203 11.05 12.91 -9.57
CA GLU A 203 10.16 11.90 -10.17
C GLU A 203 8.76 11.91 -9.52
N PHE A 204 8.00 12.95 -9.83
CA PHE A 204 6.75 13.35 -9.16
C PHE A 204 5.69 12.23 -9.03
N PRO A 205 5.37 11.44 -10.07
CA PRO A 205 4.34 10.41 -9.97
C PRO A 205 4.69 9.29 -8.97
N LYS A 206 5.99 8.99 -8.82
CA LYS A 206 6.48 7.95 -7.90
C LYS A 206 6.41 8.44 -6.46
N PHE A 207 6.82 9.68 -6.21
CA PHE A 207 6.70 10.31 -4.90
C PHE A 207 5.23 10.35 -4.44
N ALA A 208 4.31 10.79 -5.31
CA ALA A 208 2.88 10.83 -4.98
C ALA A 208 2.34 9.44 -4.61
N SER A 209 2.75 8.39 -5.33
CA SER A 209 2.35 7.01 -5.02
C SER A 209 2.88 6.53 -3.66
N SER A 210 4.15 6.79 -3.35
CA SER A 210 4.76 6.44 -2.06
C SER A 210 4.13 7.23 -0.90
N PHE A 211 3.93 8.54 -1.06
CA PHE A 211 3.31 9.38 -0.04
C PHE A 211 1.85 9.00 0.21
N GLY A 212 1.08 8.76 -0.86
CA GLY A 212 -0.29 8.24 -0.77
C GLY A 212 -0.34 6.89 -0.05
N PHE A 213 0.63 6.01 -0.29
CA PHE A 213 0.72 4.72 0.41
C PHE A 213 1.04 4.86 1.90
N CYS A 214 1.93 5.77 2.30
CA CYS A 214 2.15 6.06 3.72
C CYS A 214 0.84 6.46 4.41
N LEU A 215 0.06 7.35 3.80
CA LEU A 215 -1.27 7.73 4.31
C LEU A 215 -2.24 6.53 4.37
N LEU A 216 -2.24 5.65 3.36
CA LEU A 216 -3.06 4.43 3.39
C LEU A 216 -2.72 3.53 4.57
N THR A 217 -1.44 3.31 4.83
CA THR A 217 -1.01 2.45 5.95
C THR A 217 -1.28 3.08 7.32
N ILE A 218 -1.17 4.40 7.45
CA ILE A 218 -1.58 5.12 8.68
C ILE A 218 -3.09 5.00 8.86
N GLY A 219 -3.86 5.29 7.82
CA GLY A 219 -5.32 5.17 7.83
C GLY A 219 -5.76 3.76 8.22
N GLY A 220 -5.17 2.73 7.61
CA GLY A 220 -5.39 1.33 7.97
C GLY A 220 -5.06 1.04 9.43
N ALA A 221 -3.89 1.48 9.92
CA ALA A 221 -3.51 1.33 11.32
C ALA A 221 -4.45 2.08 12.29
N LEU A 222 -5.16 3.10 11.81
CA LEU A 222 -6.20 3.88 12.47
C LEU A 222 -7.63 3.31 12.31
N LEU A 223 -7.82 2.20 11.60
CA LEU A 223 -9.12 1.54 11.47
C LEU A 223 -9.19 0.26 12.30
N PRO A 224 -10.25 0.04 13.09
CA PRO A 224 -10.47 -1.25 13.72
C PRO A 224 -10.76 -2.31 12.63
N GLY A 225 -10.12 -3.48 12.72
CA GLY A 225 -10.43 -4.62 11.85
C GLY A 225 -9.74 -4.65 10.48
N TYR A 226 -8.81 -3.73 10.17
CA TYR A 226 -8.10 -3.75 8.88
C TYR A 226 -7.32 -5.07 8.67
N THR A 227 -6.76 -5.63 9.74
CA THR A 227 -6.07 -6.94 9.70
C THR A 227 -7.04 -8.09 9.49
N ASP A 228 -8.28 -7.99 10.00
CA ASP A 228 -9.29 -9.05 9.89
C ASP A 228 -9.87 -9.15 8.48
N ILE A 229 -10.00 -8.01 7.81
CA ILE A 229 -10.40 -7.94 6.39
C ILE A 229 -9.30 -8.54 5.50
N LEU A 230 -8.03 -8.25 5.81
CA LEU A 230 -6.88 -8.74 5.04
C LEU A 230 -6.51 -10.20 5.33
N SER A 231 -6.82 -10.71 6.52
CA SER A 231 -6.58 -12.12 6.87
C SER A 231 -7.66 -13.05 6.33
N HIS A 232 -8.87 -12.54 6.06
CA HIS A 232 -10.01 -13.33 5.57
C HIS A 232 -10.73 -12.64 4.40
N PRO A 233 -10.14 -12.65 3.19
CA PRO A 233 -10.81 -12.11 2.01
C PRO A 233 -12.15 -12.83 1.71
N GLU A 234 -12.28 -14.12 2.06
CA GLU A 234 -13.53 -14.89 1.89
C GLU A 234 -14.69 -14.44 2.78
N ARG A 235 -14.45 -13.65 3.85
CA ARG A 235 -15.54 -13.15 4.71
C ARG A 235 -16.39 -12.08 4.04
N PHE A 236 -15.83 -11.31 3.12
CA PHE A 236 -16.59 -10.29 2.39
C PHE A 236 -17.58 -10.93 1.41
N THR A 237 -17.13 -11.91 0.63
CA THR A 237 -18.00 -12.68 -0.28
C THR A 237 -19.00 -13.53 0.48
N SER A 238 -18.62 -14.20 1.56
CA SER A 238 -19.56 -15.01 2.34
C SER A 238 -20.58 -14.16 3.12
N GLN A 239 -20.21 -12.99 3.66
CA GLN A 239 -21.19 -12.08 4.28
C GLN A 239 -22.09 -11.41 3.24
N PHE A 240 -21.56 -11.02 2.08
CA PHE A 240 -22.37 -10.45 0.99
C PHE A 240 -23.32 -11.48 0.40
N VAL A 241 -22.86 -12.72 0.17
CA VAL A 241 -23.71 -13.84 -0.27
C VAL A 241 -24.73 -14.23 0.81
N ALA A 242 -24.37 -14.21 2.09
CA ALA A 242 -25.30 -14.45 3.18
C ALA A 242 -26.35 -13.33 3.32
N TYR A 243 -25.96 -12.08 3.07
CA TYR A 243 -26.88 -10.93 3.02
C TYR A 243 -27.85 -11.03 1.84
N ILE A 244 -27.34 -11.31 0.63
CA ILE A 244 -28.16 -11.54 -0.58
C ILE A 244 -29.15 -12.70 -0.34
N ARG A 245 -28.67 -13.81 0.25
CA ARG A 245 -29.52 -14.95 0.62
C ARG A 245 -30.57 -14.58 1.67
N GLN A 246 -30.26 -13.70 2.63
CA GLN A 246 -31.25 -13.21 3.60
C GLN A 246 -32.30 -12.29 2.97
N GLU A 247 -31.93 -11.45 2.01
CA GLU A 247 -32.91 -10.62 1.29
C GLU A 247 -33.80 -11.45 0.36
N GLU A 248 -33.27 -12.50 -0.28
CA GLU A 248 -34.05 -13.44 -1.10
C GLU A 248 -35.08 -14.22 -0.26
N ILE A 249 -34.70 -14.63 0.95
CA ILE A 249 -35.60 -15.30 1.90
C ILE A 249 -36.68 -14.33 2.43
N LYS A 250 -36.34 -13.06 2.68
CA LYS A 250 -37.32 -12.03 3.08
C LYS A 250 -38.27 -11.64 1.95
N GLY A 251 -37.78 -11.58 0.70
CA GLY A 251 -38.60 -11.28 -0.47
C GLY A 251 -39.58 -12.41 -0.82
N SER A 252 -39.21 -13.66 -0.54
CA SER A 252 -40.06 -14.84 -0.77
C SER A 252 -41.14 -15.05 0.30
N SER A 253 -41.10 -14.30 1.40
CA SER A 253 -42.09 -14.37 2.49
C SER A 253 -43.18 -13.29 2.38
N LEU A 254 -43.14 -12.44 1.34
CA LEU A 254 -44.08 -11.36 1.07
C LEU A 254 -44.91 -11.56 -0.21
N VAL A 255 -44.89 -12.77 -0.78
CA VAL A 255 -45.77 -13.26 -1.85
C VAL A 255 -46.54 -14.47 -1.32
#